data_AF-A0A401U3B2-F1
#
_entry.id   AF-A0A401U3B2-F1
#
_cell.length_a   1.000
_cell.length_b   1.000
_cell.length_c   1.000
_cell.angle_alpha   90.00
_cell.angle_beta   90.00
_cell.angle_gamma   90.00
#
_symmetry.space_group_name_H-M   'P 1'
#
loop_
_entity.id
_entity.type
_entity.pdbx_description
1 polymer ?
#
loop_
_entity_poly.entity_id
_entity_poly.type
_entity_poly.pdbx_seq_one_letter_code
_entity_poly.pdbx_strand_id
1 'polypeptide(L)'
;FIDVISPCIAFNNHAGSTKSFDYVREHNDAVNRLDVLVGREPISVDYAPGTVQVVEQHDGSRLALRKLDADYDPHDRLGAMTFLQKHAAKGQIVTGLLYVDPDAEDLHTHLDTVETPLNAMDEQALCPGSAVLDKINASLR
;
A
#
# COMPACT_ATOMS: atom_id res chain seq x y z
N PHE A 1 -2.15 4.04 5.56
CA PHE A 1 -2.32 2.84 4.71
C PHE A 1 -1.39 2.95 3.52
N ILE A 2 -0.68 1.88 3.14
CA ILE A 2 0.20 1.86 1.97
C ILE A 2 -0.15 0.60 1.18
N ASP A 3 -0.67 0.78 -0.03
CA ASP A 3 -0.90 -0.32 -0.97
C ASP A 3 0.32 -0.48 -1.88
N VAL A 4 0.84 -1.71 -1.96
CA VAL A 4 2.09 -2.01 -2.68
C VAL A 4 1.79 -3.02 -3.77
N ILE A 5 1.97 -2.60 -5.01
CA ILE A 5 1.89 -3.49 -6.18
C ILE A 5 3.07 -4.47 -6.10
N SER A 6 2.78 -5.73 -5.76
CA SER A 6 3.76 -6.80 -5.65
C SER A 6 3.40 -7.93 -6.64
N PRO A 7 4.09 -8.04 -7.78
CA PRO A 7 3.80 -9.11 -8.73
C PRO A 7 4.22 -10.48 -8.17
N CYS A 8 3.25 -11.38 -8.00
CA CYS A 8 3.51 -12.76 -7.57
C CYS A 8 3.73 -13.67 -8.78
N ILE A 9 5.00 -13.90 -9.12
CA ILE A 9 5.41 -14.66 -10.31
C ILE A 9 5.11 -16.17 -10.16
N ALA A 10 5.13 -16.70 -8.94
CA ALA A 10 5.01 -18.13 -8.67
C ALA A 10 3.55 -18.64 -8.58
N PHE A 11 2.62 -17.83 -8.06
CA PHE A 11 1.27 -18.31 -7.72
C PHE A 11 0.14 -17.58 -8.47
N ASN A 12 0.35 -16.36 -8.96
CA ASN A 12 -0.65 -15.61 -9.72
C ASN A 12 -0.33 -15.59 -11.22
N ASN A 13 0.00 -16.77 -11.75
CA ASN A 13 0.39 -17.00 -13.15
C ASN A 13 -0.36 -18.21 -13.71
N HIS A 14 -1.69 -18.11 -13.86
CA HIS A 14 -2.56 -19.22 -14.25
C HIS A 14 -3.41 -18.91 -15.50
N ALA A 15 -3.82 -19.93 -16.26
CA ALA A 15 -4.48 -19.88 -17.56
C ALA A 15 -5.67 -18.89 -17.77
N GLY A 16 -6.42 -18.53 -16.73
CA GLY A 16 -7.44 -17.46 -16.81
C GLY A 16 -6.88 -16.03 -16.89
N SER A 17 -5.58 -15.87 -16.71
CA SER A 17 -4.86 -14.61 -16.89
C SER A 17 -4.49 -14.44 -18.36
N THR A 18 -4.90 -13.32 -18.97
CA THR A 18 -4.58 -12.95 -20.36
C THR A 18 -3.09 -12.63 -20.60
N LYS A 19 -2.24 -12.87 -19.60
CA LYS A 19 -0.77 -12.75 -19.65
C LYS A 19 -0.06 -13.94 -19.00
N SER A 20 -0.74 -15.10 -18.91
CA SER A 20 -0.20 -16.30 -18.29
C SER A 20 0.88 -16.97 -19.16
N PHE A 21 1.83 -17.60 -18.47
CA PHE A 21 2.87 -18.44 -19.09
C PHE A 21 2.29 -19.64 -19.87
N ASP A 22 1.12 -20.15 -19.47
CA ASP A 22 0.45 -21.29 -20.11
C ASP A 22 0.12 -21.06 -21.59
N TYR A 23 -0.22 -19.82 -22.00
CA TYR A 23 -0.47 -19.46 -23.41
C TYR A 23 0.78 -19.64 -24.29
N VAL A 24 1.96 -19.39 -23.73
CA VAL A 24 3.25 -19.58 -24.43
C VAL A 24 3.71 -21.04 -24.36
N ARG A 25 3.29 -21.77 -23.32
CA ARG A 25 3.68 -23.16 -23.06
C ARG A 25 2.88 -24.20 -23.84
N GLU A 26 1.63 -23.93 -24.24
CA GLU A 26 0.84 -24.83 -25.10
C GLU A 26 1.50 -25.12 -26.48
N HIS A 27 2.61 -24.44 -26.80
CA HIS A 27 3.34 -24.58 -28.06
C HIS A 27 4.79 -25.08 -27.95
N ASN A 28 5.28 -25.58 -26.80
CA ASN A 28 6.55 -26.34 -26.80
C ASN A 28 6.73 -27.29 -25.61
N ASP A 29 6.83 -28.58 -25.92
CA ASP A 29 7.02 -29.72 -25.01
C ASP A 29 8.39 -29.70 -24.29
N ALA A 30 8.39 -29.77 -22.95
CA ALA A 30 9.36 -30.51 -22.13
C ALA A 30 8.96 -30.47 -20.64
N VAL A 31 8.84 -31.67 -20.06
CA VAL A 31 8.37 -31.93 -18.69
C VAL A 31 9.54 -31.80 -17.69
N ASN A 32 9.37 -30.96 -16.67
CA ASN A 32 10.31 -30.62 -15.59
C ASN A 32 11.43 -29.62 -15.94
N ARG A 33 11.07 -28.34 -15.98
CA ARG A 33 12.01 -27.23 -15.78
C ARG A 33 11.96 -26.83 -14.31
N LEU A 34 13.10 -26.80 -13.61
CA LEU A 34 13.19 -25.92 -12.43
C LEU A 34 12.87 -24.51 -12.92
N ASP A 35 11.95 -23.82 -12.26
CA ASP A 35 11.71 -22.39 -12.46
C ASP A 35 12.90 -21.60 -11.89
N VAL A 36 14.03 -21.71 -12.59
CA VAL A 36 15.22 -20.92 -12.32
C VAL A 36 14.93 -19.52 -12.80
N LEU A 37 14.62 -18.63 -11.86
CA LEU A 37 14.56 -17.20 -12.10
C LEU A 37 15.99 -16.67 -12.22
N VAL A 38 16.45 -16.49 -13.45
CA VAL A 38 17.73 -15.83 -13.72
C VAL A 38 17.56 -14.35 -13.41
N GLY A 39 18.43 -13.81 -12.55
CA GLY A 39 18.43 -12.39 -12.22
C GLY A 39 18.58 -11.53 -13.48
N ARG A 40 17.95 -10.35 -13.47
CA ARG A 40 18.11 -9.34 -14.53
C ARG A 40 18.61 -8.06 -13.89
N GLU A 41 19.38 -7.27 -14.64
CA GLU A 41 19.88 -5.98 -14.16
C GLU A 41 18.71 -5.02 -13.85
N PRO A 42 18.81 -4.19 -12.79
CA PRO A 42 17.79 -3.21 -12.48
C PRO A 42 17.62 -2.19 -13.62
N ILE A 43 16.38 -1.88 -13.98
CA ILE A 43 16.07 -0.78 -14.89
C ILE A 43 15.87 0.48 -14.04
N SER A 44 16.75 1.47 -14.22
CA SER A 44 16.67 2.77 -13.52
C SER A 44 16.25 3.86 -14.50
N VAL A 45 15.31 4.70 -14.09
CA VAL A 45 14.84 5.85 -14.87
C VAL A 45 14.74 7.10 -14.01
N ASP A 46 15.19 8.22 -14.54
CA ASP A 46 14.99 9.55 -13.96
C ASP A 46 14.36 10.47 -15.00
N TYR A 47 13.29 11.15 -14.61
CA TYR A 47 12.44 11.94 -15.49
C TYR A 47 11.73 13.04 -14.71
N ALA A 48 11.41 14.15 -15.37
CA ALA A 48 10.86 15.32 -14.69
C ALA A 48 9.45 15.05 -14.10
N PRO A 49 9.05 15.76 -13.02
CA PRO A 49 7.66 15.75 -12.53
C PRO A 49 6.65 16.08 -13.64
N GLY A 50 5.41 15.57 -13.53
CA GLY A 50 4.35 15.74 -14.54
C GLY A 50 4.56 15.02 -15.88
N THR A 51 5.78 14.53 -16.16
CA THR A 51 6.10 13.86 -17.44
C THR A 51 5.79 12.37 -17.42
N VAL A 52 5.72 11.79 -18.63
CA VAL A 52 5.57 10.35 -18.84
C VAL A 52 6.87 9.78 -19.40
N GLN A 53 7.38 8.73 -18.77
CA GLN A 53 8.46 7.92 -19.29
C GLN A 53 7.94 6.54 -19.68
N VAL A 54 8.16 6.13 -20.94
CA VAL A 54 7.93 4.76 -21.37
C VAL A 54 9.20 3.95 -21.12
N VAL A 55 9.08 2.87 -20.35
CA VAL A 55 10.17 1.99 -19.94
C VAL A 55 9.96 0.62 -20.57
N GLU A 56 10.83 0.27 -21.51
CA GLU A 56 10.87 -1.08 -22.07
C GLU A 56 11.45 -2.04 -21.03
N GLN A 57 10.73 -3.13 -20.79
CA GLN A 57 11.12 -4.18 -19.87
C GLN A 57 12.00 -5.21 -20.60
N HIS A 58 12.72 -6.00 -19.84
CA HIS A 58 13.59 -7.05 -20.36
C HIS A 58 12.88 -8.15 -21.18
N ASP A 59 11.55 -8.23 -21.14
CA ASP A 59 10.72 -9.13 -21.96
C ASP A 59 10.10 -8.43 -23.20
N GLY A 60 10.48 -7.18 -23.48
CA GLY A 60 9.95 -6.34 -24.55
C GLY A 60 8.60 -5.69 -24.24
N SER A 61 8.00 -5.98 -23.07
CA SER A 61 6.80 -5.27 -22.62
C SER A 61 7.14 -3.81 -22.28
N ARG A 62 6.13 -2.93 -22.27
CA ARG A 62 6.33 -1.49 -22.02
C ARG A 62 5.49 -1.05 -20.83
N LEU A 63 6.12 -0.34 -19.89
CA LEU A 63 5.47 0.35 -18.78
C LEU A 63 5.49 1.85 -19.05
N ALA A 64 4.35 2.52 -18.93
CA ALA A 64 4.28 3.98 -18.97
C ALA A 64 4.21 4.50 -17.53
N LEU A 65 5.28 5.12 -17.05
CA LEU A 65 5.37 5.70 -15.72
C LEU A 65 5.11 7.21 -15.81
N ARG A 66 4.21 7.72 -14.98
CA ARG A 66 3.85 9.14 -14.92
C ARG A 66 4.09 9.65 -13.51
N LYS A 67 4.91 10.71 -13.36
CA LYS A 67 5.02 11.43 -12.08
C LYS A 67 3.81 12.34 -11.91
N LEU A 68 3.37 12.52 -10.67
CA LEU A 68 2.32 13.48 -10.33
C LEU A 68 2.70 14.88 -10.83
N ASP A 69 1.67 15.64 -11.20
CA ASP A 69 1.82 17.03 -11.63
C ASP A 69 2.06 17.94 -10.41
N ALA A 70 2.65 19.12 -10.63
CA ALA A 70 3.04 20.02 -9.54
C ALA A 70 1.84 20.55 -8.73
N ASP A 71 0.64 20.53 -9.32
CA ASP A 71 -0.58 21.12 -8.75
C ASP A 71 -1.43 20.12 -7.92
N TYR A 72 -0.92 18.91 -7.67
CA TYR A 72 -1.66 17.91 -6.90
C TYR A 72 -1.60 18.19 -5.39
N ASP A 73 -2.74 18.47 -4.77
CA ASP A 73 -2.87 18.62 -3.32
C ASP A 73 -3.27 17.29 -2.65
N PRO A 74 -2.40 16.67 -1.84
CA PRO A 74 -2.70 15.42 -1.15
C PRO A 74 -3.65 15.61 0.05
N HIS A 75 -4.07 16.83 0.39
CA HIS A 75 -5.05 17.08 1.46
C HIS A 75 -6.48 17.23 0.93
N ASP A 76 -6.67 17.33 -0.39
CA ASP A 76 -8.01 17.34 -1.00
C ASP A 76 -8.52 15.91 -1.23
N ARG A 77 -9.34 15.43 -0.29
CA ARG A 77 -9.96 14.11 -0.36
C ARG A 77 -10.78 13.90 -1.63
N LEU A 78 -11.57 14.90 -2.05
CA LEU A 78 -12.41 14.80 -3.23
C LEU A 78 -11.56 14.80 -4.51
N GLY A 79 -10.52 15.64 -4.54
CA GLY A 79 -9.49 15.67 -5.56
C GLY A 79 -8.82 14.32 -5.75
N ALA A 80 -8.37 13.70 -4.66
CA ALA A 80 -7.75 12.38 -4.66
C ALA A 80 -8.69 11.28 -5.20
N MET A 81 -9.94 11.23 -4.73
CA MET A 81 -10.95 10.27 -5.22
C MET A 81 -11.26 10.46 -6.71
N THR A 82 -11.45 11.70 -7.14
CA THR A 82 -11.72 12.05 -8.54
C THR A 82 -10.53 11.67 -9.42
N PHE A 83 -9.30 11.91 -8.94
CA PHE A 83 -8.07 11.58 -9.64
C PHE A 83 -7.96 10.07 -9.86
N LEU A 84 -8.17 9.27 -8.80
CA LEU A 84 -8.18 7.81 -8.88
C LEU A 84 -9.19 7.29 -9.91
N GLN A 85 -10.45 7.76 -9.86
CA GLN A 85 -11.49 7.30 -10.77
C GLN A 85 -11.22 7.68 -12.23
N LYS A 86 -10.75 8.91 -12.48
CA LYS A 86 -10.39 9.38 -13.84
C LYS A 86 -9.27 8.55 -14.46
N HIS A 87 -8.31 8.10 -13.66
CA HIS A 87 -7.18 7.31 -14.14
C HIS A 87 -7.54 5.82 -14.26
N ALA A 88 -8.34 5.29 -13.34
CA ALA A 88 -8.90 3.94 -13.44
C ALA A 88 -9.72 3.76 -14.73
N ALA A 89 -10.54 4.74 -15.11
CA ALA A 89 -11.29 4.73 -16.37
C ALA A 89 -10.41 4.68 -17.63
N LYS A 90 -9.12 5.07 -17.52
CA LYS A 90 -8.11 5.00 -18.59
C LYS A 90 -7.25 3.73 -18.50
N GLY A 91 -7.54 2.82 -17.57
CA GLY A 91 -6.73 1.62 -17.29
C GLY A 91 -5.37 1.95 -16.65
N GLN A 92 -5.25 3.10 -15.99
CA GLN A 92 -4.01 3.55 -15.35
C GLN A 92 -4.05 3.22 -13.86
N ILE A 93 -2.92 2.75 -13.33
CA ILE A 93 -2.74 2.55 -11.89
C ILE A 93 -1.99 3.75 -11.34
N VAL A 94 -2.60 4.43 -10.37
CA VAL A 94 -1.99 5.59 -9.71
C VAL A 94 -1.14 5.10 -8.54
N THR A 95 0.06 5.66 -8.40
CA THR A 95 1.00 5.34 -7.32
C THR A 95 1.53 6.63 -6.69
N GLY A 96 2.05 6.53 -5.46
CA GLY A 96 2.57 7.66 -4.68
C GLY A 96 1.67 8.04 -3.50
N LEU A 97 1.90 9.22 -2.93
CA LEU A 97 1.03 9.78 -1.89
C LEU A 97 -0.24 10.32 -2.54
N LEU A 98 -1.38 9.68 -2.25
CA LEU A 98 -2.67 10.05 -2.82
C LEU A 98 -3.47 10.94 -1.88
N TYR A 99 -3.47 10.63 -0.59
CA TYR A 99 -4.20 11.42 0.38
C TYR A 99 -3.54 11.30 1.75
N VAL A 100 -3.46 12.43 2.44
CA VAL A 100 -3.15 12.51 3.86
C VAL A 100 -4.11 13.51 4.50
N ASP A 101 -4.75 13.08 5.57
CA ASP A 101 -5.57 13.96 6.39
C ASP A 101 -4.65 14.67 7.40
N PRO A 102 -4.51 16.00 7.33
CA PRO A 102 -3.61 16.72 8.23
C PRO A 102 -4.11 16.74 9.68
N ASP A 103 -5.41 16.54 9.87
CA ASP A 103 -6.09 16.65 11.17
C ASP A 103 -6.48 15.27 11.74
N ALA A 104 -5.96 14.18 11.16
CA ALA A 104 -6.23 12.85 11.67
C ALA A 104 -5.59 12.61 13.04
N GLU A 105 -6.43 12.40 14.05
CA GLU A 105 -6.00 11.96 15.37
C GLU A 105 -5.76 10.44 15.41
N ASP A 106 -4.75 10.01 16.15
CA ASP A 106 -4.56 8.60 16.45
C ASP A 106 -5.57 8.10 17.50
N LEU A 107 -5.68 6.78 17.60
CA LEU A 107 -6.62 6.16 18.53
C LEU A 107 -6.33 6.49 20.00
N HIS A 108 -5.07 6.71 20.36
CA HIS A 108 -4.68 7.00 21.73
C HIS A 108 -5.12 8.40 22.15
N THR A 109 -4.97 9.37 21.25
CA THR A 109 -5.46 10.75 21.38
C THR A 109 -6.98 10.75 21.49
N HIS A 110 -7.67 10.03 20.59
CA HIS A 110 -9.13 9.98 20.58
C HIS A 110 -9.73 9.36 21.85
N LEU A 111 -9.06 8.35 22.42
CA LEU A 111 -9.50 7.67 23.64
C LEU A 111 -9.00 8.35 24.93
N ASP A 112 -8.30 9.49 24.83
CA ASP A 112 -7.66 10.19 25.94
C ASP A 112 -6.83 9.25 26.82
N THR A 113 -6.07 8.37 26.17
CA THR A 113 -5.23 7.40 26.86
C THR A 113 -3.89 8.01 27.26
N VAL A 114 -3.31 7.42 28.29
CA VAL A 114 -1.97 7.73 28.79
C VAL A 114 -0.88 7.53 27.71
N GLU A 115 0.13 8.41 27.74
CA GLU A 115 1.31 8.37 26.86
C GLU A 115 2.08 7.05 26.93
N THR A 116 2.16 6.45 28.12
CA THR A 116 2.91 5.20 28.31
C THR A 116 2.09 4.03 27.76
N PRO A 117 2.67 3.19 26.87
CA PRO A 117 1.99 2.00 26.37
C PRO A 117 1.52 1.09 27.51
N LEU A 118 0.28 0.60 27.43
CA LEU A 118 -0.31 -0.24 28.49
C LEU A 118 0.50 -1.50 28.80
N ASN A 119 1.20 -2.07 27.80
CA ASN A 119 2.07 -3.24 27.98
C ASN A 119 3.40 -2.93 28.69
N ALA A 120 3.74 -1.65 28.87
CA ALA A 120 4.90 -1.18 29.61
C ALA A 120 4.55 -0.69 31.03
N MET A 121 3.26 -0.70 31.39
CA MET A 121 2.78 -0.34 32.72
C MET A 121 2.83 -1.53 33.67
N ASP A 122 3.06 -1.26 34.95
CA ASP A 122 3.00 -2.27 35.99
C ASP A 122 1.56 -2.50 36.49
N GLU A 123 1.39 -3.54 37.31
CA GLU A 123 0.08 -3.90 37.87
C GLU A 123 -0.53 -2.76 38.70
N GLN A 124 0.30 -1.98 39.40
CA GLN A 124 -0.17 -0.90 40.28
C GLN A 124 -0.70 0.30 39.47
N ALA A 125 -0.10 0.59 38.32
CA ALA A 125 -0.57 1.61 37.40
C ALA A 125 -1.86 1.17 36.67
N LEU A 126 -2.00 -0.12 36.34
CA LEU A 126 -3.18 -0.65 35.62
C LEU A 126 -4.37 -0.96 36.54
N CYS A 127 -4.12 -1.28 37.82
CA CYS A 127 -5.13 -1.67 38.79
C CYS A 127 -5.08 -0.75 40.03
N PRO A 128 -5.95 0.27 40.12
CA PRO A 128 -5.97 1.18 41.26
C PRO A 128 -6.47 0.52 42.57
N GLY A 129 -6.94 -0.73 42.51
CA GLY A 129 -7.43 -1.50 43.66
C GLY A 129 -8.85 -1.13 44.10
N SER A 130 -9.47 -2.02 44.86
CA SER A 130 -10.89 -1.88 45.28
C SER A 130 -11.15 -0.59 46.07
N ALA A 131 -10.25 -0.21 46.98
CA ALA A 131 -10.41 0.99 47.80
C ALA A 131 -10.47 2.29 46.99
N VAL A 132 -9.75 2.38 45.87
CA VAL A 132 -9.79 3.56 44.99
C VAL A 132 -11.04 3.52 44.11
N LEU A 133 -11.41 2.34 43.59
CA LEU A 133 -12.64 2.16 42.82
C LEU A 133 -13.89 2.53 43.64
N ASP A 134 -13.94 2.15 44.92
CA ASP A 134 -15.04 2.51 45.82
C ASP A 134 -15.15 4.03 46.00
N LYS A 135 -14.03 4.75 46.12
CA LYS A 135 -14.02 6.22 46.19
C LYS A 135 -14.53 6.87 44.91
N ILE A 136 -14.08 6.38 43.74
CA ILE A 136 -14.53 6.88 42.44
C ILE A 136 -16.05 6.67 42.30
N ASN A 137 -16.54 5.47 42.59
CA ASN A 137 -17.97 5.14 42.53
C ASN A 137 -18.82 6.00 43.47
N ALA A 138 -18.31 6.32 44.66
CA ALA A 138 -19.00 7.22 45.60
C ALA A 138 -19.04 8.67 45.10
N SER A 139 -18.05 9.13 44.33
CA SER A 139 -17.99 10.50 43.80
C SER A 139 -18.87 10.74 42.56
N LEU A 140 -19.30 9.67 41.90
CA LEU A 140 -20.14 9.70 40.68
C LEU A 140 -21.60 9.32 40.95
N ARG A 141 -22.00 9.20 42.21
CA ARG A 141 -23.37 8.97 42.68
C ARG A 141 -23.99 10.27 43.17
#